data_AF-A0A415LD54-F1
#
_entry.id   AF-A0A415LD54-F1
#
_cell.length_a   1.000
_cell.length_b   1.000
_cell.length_c   1.000
_cell.angle_alpha   90.00
_cell.angle_beta   90.00
_cell.angle_gamma   90.00
#
_symmetry.space_group_name_H-M   'P 1'
#
loop_
_entity.id
_entity.type
_entity.pdbx_description
1 polymer ?
#
loop_
_entity_poly.entity_id
_entity_poly.type
_entity_poly.pdbx_seq_one_letter_code
_entity_poly.pdbx_strand_id
1 'polypeptide(L)' 'MGAKQKADNVSGLLGQTSLEKYIQISSKIFKSGFVLRLGLDDFREINERYGVEYGDKVLKDTAECISGCLKGEQ' A
#
# COMPACT_ATOMS: atom_id res chain seq x y z
N MET A 1 21.39 15.20 5.06
CA MET A 1 19.93 15.42 5.24
C MET A 1 19.20 14.25 4.60
N GLY A 2 18.37 13.54 5.37
CA GLY A 2 17.83 12.23 5.02
C GLY A 2 17.00 12.20 3.73
N ALA A 3 17.17 11.17 2.92
CA ALA A 3 16.36 10.95 1.73
C ALA A 3 14.87 10.87 2.12
N LYS A 4 13.99 11.51 1.35
CA LYS A 4 12.53 11.38 1.54
C LYS A 4 12.16 9.90 1.46
N GLN A 5 11.55 9.39 2.52
CA GLN A 5 11.11 8.01 2.62
C GLN A 5 10.06 7.73 1.55
N LYS A 6 10.31 6.70 0.71
CA LYS A 6 9.43 6.36 -0.42
C LYS A 6 8.31 5.42 -0.01
N ALA A 7 8.57 4.56 0.96
CA ALA A 7 7.62 3.61 1.49
C ALA A 7 6.80 4.21 2.64
N ASP A 8 5.59 3.70 2.82
CA ASP A 8 4.81 3.83 4.03
C ASP A 8 5.48 3.04 5.17
N ASN A 9 5.47 3.62 6.38
CA ASN A 9 6.23 3.10 7.52
C ASN A 9 5.59 1.88 8.19
N VAL A 10 4.32 1.60 7.89
CA VAL A 10 3.57 0.50 8.49
C VAL A 10 3.55 -0.69 7.53
N SER A 11 3.07 -0.45 6.31
CA SER A 11 2.88 -1.51 5.30
C SER A 11 4.14 -1.84 4.50
N GLY A 12 5.12 -0.92 4.42
CA GLY A 12 6.28 -1.05 3.54
C GLY A 12 5.97 -0.87 2.04
N LEU A 13 4.72 -0.65 1.66
CA LEU A 13 4.31 -0.33 0.29
C LEU A 13 4.63 1.14 -0.05
N LEU A 14 4.42 1.56 -1.30
CA LEU A 14 4.60 2.97 -1.67
C LEU A 14 3.66 3.87 -0.86
N GLY A 15 4.23 4.87 -0.18
CA GLY A 15 3.42 5.93 0.43
C GLY A 15 2.74 6.79 -0.63
N GLN A 16 1.71 7.55 -0.24
CA GLN A 16 0.84 8.31 -1.15
C GLN A 16 1.61 9.12 -2.20
N THR A 17 2.53 9.99 -1.78
CA THR A 17 3.30 10.85 -2.71
C THR A 17 4.16 10.05 -3.69
N SER A 18 4.70 8.91 -3.26
CA SER A 18 5.50 8.05 -4.12
C SER A 18 4.64 7.29 -5.12
N LEU A 19 3.46 6.83 -4.69
CA LEU A 19 2.48 6.18 -5.54
C LEU A 19 1.92 7.14 -6.60
N GLU A 20 1.56 8.37 -6.22
CA GLU A 20 1.11 9.41 -7.15
C GLU A 20 2.15 9.68 -8.24
N LYS A 21 3.43 9.83 -7.85
CA LYS A 21 4.53 10.00 -8.81
C LYS A 21 4.70 8.78 -9.71
N TYR A 22 4.59 7.58 -9.16
CA TYR A 22 4.67 6.35 -9.93
C TYR A 22 3.57 6.30 -11.00
N ILE A 23 2.32 6.60 -10.63
CA ILE A 23 1.19 6.64 -11.57
C ILE A 23 1.40 7.69 -12.66
N GLN A 24 1.85 8.90 -12.30
CA GLN A 24 2.11 9.99 -13.26
C GLN A 24 3.23 9.64 -14.27
N ILE A 25 4.25 8.90 -13.84
CA ILE A 25 5.33 8.44 -14.72
C ILE A 25 4.80 7.30 -15.60
N SER A 26 4.14 6.31 -15.00
CA SER A 26 3.57 5.15 -15.68
C SER A 26 2.56 5.56 -16.75
N SER A 27 1.70 6.55 -16.51
CA SER A 27 0.72 7.04 -17.49
C SER A 27 1.34 7.71 -18.71
N LYS A 28 2.60 8.16 -18.63
CA LYS A 28 3.35 8.72 -19.77
C LYS A 28 4.06 7.64 -20.57
N ILE A 29 4.45 6.54 -19.92
CA ILE A 29 5.22 5.45 -20.51
C ILE A 29 4.27 4.43 -21.17
N PHE A 30 3.24 4.01 -20.45
CA PHE A 30 2.31 2.98 -20.90
C PHE A 30 1.09 3.63 -21.56
N LYS A 31 0.82 3.24 -22.82
CA LYS A 31 -0.33 3.73 -23.59
C LYS A 31 -1.67 3.10 -23.18
N SER A 32 -1.62 1.96 -22.49
CA SER A 32 -2.80 1.21 -22.03
C SER A 32 -2.45 0.30 -20.86
N GLY A 33 -3.38 0.06 -19.95
CA GLY A 33 -3.22 -0.85 -18.82
C GLY A 33 -4.44 -0.85 -17.90
N PHE A 34 -4.33 -1.53 -16.77
CA PHE A 34 -5.38 -1.63 -15.76
C PHE A 34 -4.87 -1.14 -14.42
N VAL A 35 -5.77 -0.56 -13.62
CA VAL A 35 -5.51 -0.17 -12.23
C VAL A 35 -6.54 -0.87 -11.35
N LEU A 36 -6.06 -1.63 -10.37
CA LEU A 36 -6.89 -2.21 -9.33
C LEU A 36 -6.80 -1.34 -8.07
N ARG A 37 -7.93 -0.87 -7.58
CA ARG A 37 -8.03 -0.13 -6.32
C ARG A 37 -8.69 -1.02 -5.27
N LEU A 38 -7.98 -1.26 -4.17
CA LEU A 38 -8.46 -2.02 -3.02
C LEU A 38 -8.68 -1.08 -1.84
N GLY A 39 -9.73 -1.33 -1.06
CA GLY A 39 -10.03 -0.62 0.18
C GLY A 39 -10.15 -1.60 1.35
N LEU A 40 -9.87 -1.11 2.56
CA LEU A 40 -10.17 -1.81 3.80
C LEU A 40 -11.35 -1.09 4.46
N ASP A 41 -12.54 -1.65 4.30
CA ASP A 41 -13.76 -1.08 4.86
C ASP A 41 -13.80 -1.22 6.39
N ASP A 42 -14.48 -0.30 7.06
CA ASP A 42 -14.65 -0.25 8.52
C ASP A 42 -13.35 -0.32 9.35
N PHE A 43 -12.21 0.05 8.75
CA PHE A 43 -10.90 -0.02 9.40
C PHE A 43 -10.80 0.84 10.69
N ARG A 44 -11.63 1.90 10.78
CA ARG A 44 -11.76 2.70 12.01
C ARG A 44 -12.24 1.85 13.18
N GLU A 45 -13.20 0.96 12.97
CA GLU A 45 -13.76 0.09 14.03
C GLU A 45 -12.68 -0.86 14.58
N ILE A 46 -11.76 -1.32 13.73
CA ILE A 46 -10.62 -2.14 14.15
C ILE A 46 -9.73 -1.34 15.11
N ASN A 47 -9.37 -0.12 14.74
CA ASN A 47 -8.56 0.75 15.60
C ASN A 47 -9.26 1.07 16.92
N GLU A 48 -10.56 1.34 16.88
CA GLU A 48 -11.36 1.68 18.07
C GLU A 48 -11.52 0.49 19.02
N ARG A 49 -11.63 -0.74 18.51
CA ARG A 49 -11.80 -1.95 19.32
C ARG A 49 -10.49 -2.57 19.82
N TYR A 50 -9.44 -2.55 19.01
CA TYR A 50 -8.21 -3.31 19.26
C TYR A 50 -6.96 -2.43 19.41
N GLY A 51 -7.09 -1.11 19.21
CA GLY A 51 -6.00 -0.16 19.29
C GLY A 51 -5.23 0.02 17.98
N VAL A 52 -4.53 1.14 17.88
CA VAL A 52 -3.78 1.54 16.67
C VAL A 52 -2.69 0.54 16.31
N GLU A 53 -1.97 -0.01 17.29
CA GLU A 53 -0.91 -1.00 17.04
C GLU A 53 -1.47 -2.29 16.40
N TYR A 54 -2.69 -2.69 16.76
CA TYR A 54 -3.35 -3.81 16.12
C TYR A 54 -3.77 -3.47 14.68
N GLY A 55 -4.27 -2.25 14.46
CA GLY A 55 -4.50 -1.72 13.12
C GLY A 55 -3.23 -1.77 12.26
N ASP A 56 -2.11 -1.29 12.78
CA ASP A 56 -0.83 -1.32 12.07
C ASP A 56 -0.42 -2.73 11.67
N LYS A 57 -0.66 -3.72 12.55
CA LYS A 57 -0.47 -5.13 12.23
C LYS A 57 -1.38 -5.58 11.08
N VAL A 58 -2.67 -5.24 11.09
CA VAL A 58 -3.60 -5.60 10.01
C VAL A 58 -3.17 -4.98 8.67
N LEU A 59 -2.71 -3.73 8.67
CA LEU A 59 -2.18 -3.08 7.46
C LEU A 59 -0.94 -3.82 6.92
N LYS A 60 -0.04 -4.22 7.81
CA LYS A 60 1.17 -4.97 7.44
C LYS A 60 0.82 -6.35 6.88
N ASP A 61 0.00 -7.14 7.58
CA ASP A 61 -0.41 -8.48 7.15
C ASP A 61 -1.16 -8.43 5.80
N THR A 62 -1.99 -7.41 5.59
CA THR A 62 -2.67 -7.17 4.31
C THR A 62 -1.68 -6.88 3.19
N ALA A 63 -0.69 -6.01 3.43
CA ALA A 63 0.34 -5.67 2.45
C ALA A 63 1.21 -6.87 2.07
N GLU A 64 1.54 -7.71 3.05
CA GLU A 64 2.27 -8.98 2.83
C GLU A 64 1.44 -9.95 1.98
N CYS A 65 0.14 -10.09 2.27
CA CYS A 65 -0.77 -10.91 1.48
C CYS A 65 -0.86 -10.44 0.02
N ILE A 66 -1.10 -9.14 -0.22
CA ILE A 66 -1.13 -8.56 -1.58
C ILE A 66 0.20 -8.82 -2.30
N SER A 67 1.32 -8.58 -1.62
CA SER A 67 2.65 -8.81 -2.19
C SER A 67 2.91 -10.27 -2.53
N GLY A 68 2.39 -11.19 -1.70
CA GLY A 68 2.44 -12.63 -1.96
C GLY A 68 1.65 -13.02 -3.20
N CYS A 69 0.40 -12.55 -3.33
CA CYS A 69 -0.45 -12.82 -4.50
C CYS A 69 0.17 -12.31 -5.81
N LEU A 70 0.90 -11.18 -5.77
CA LEU A 70 1.52 -10.58 -6.96
C LEU A 70 2.86 -11.20 -7.35
N LYS A 71 3.52 -11.94 -6.45
CA LYS A 71 4.80 -12.59 -6.76
C LYS A 71 4.65 -13.83 -7.64
N GLY A 72 3.45 -14.42 -7.71
CA GLY A 72 3.20 -15.69 -8.41
C GLY A 72 3.94 -16.86 -7.77
N GLU A 73 3.38 -18.07 -7.86
CA GLU A 73 4.19 -19.28 -7.68
C GLU A 73 5.18 -19.32 -8.86
N GLN A 74 6.48 -19.29 -8.55
CA GLN A 74 7.55 -19.48 -9.55
C GLN A 74 7.61 -20.95 -9.99
#